data_AF-A0A0G4L7F8-F1
#
_entry.id   AF-A0A0G4L7F8-F1
#
_cell.length_a   1.000
_cell.length_b   1.000
_cell.length_c   1.000
_cell.angle_alpha   90.00
_cell.angle_beta   90.00
_cell.angle_gamma   90.00
#
_symmetry.space_group_name_H-M   'P 1'
#
loop_
_entity.id
_entity.type
_entity.pdbx_description
1 polymer ?
#
loop_
_entity_poly.entity_id
_entity_poly.type
_entity_poly.pdbx_seq_one_letter_code
_entity_poly.pdbx_strand_id
1 'polypeptide(L)'
;ADLKDKAFFPGLINYMLSGPICAMVWEGRDAVKTGRSILGATNPLASSPGTIRGDYAIDVGRNVCHGSDSVENAKKEIALWFKEGDLVQWKSAAFDWIYEKA
;
A
#
# COMPACT_ATOMS: atom_id res chain seq x y z
N ALA A 1 -7.98 -16.06 4.11
CA ALA A 1 -8.03 -14.70 3.57
C ALA A 1 -9.13 -13.94 4.30
N ASP A 2 -8.77 -12.84 4.95
CA ASP A 2 -9.59 -12.21 6.00
C ASP A 2 -10.87 -11.53 5.48
N LEU A 3 -10.98 -11.37 4.16
CA LEU A 3 -12.12 -10.76 3.49
C LEU A 3 -13.04 -11.77 2.78
N LYS A 4 -12.70 -13.05 2.73
CA LYS A 4 -13.39 -14.04 1.88
C LYS A 4 -14.89 -14.14 2.15
N ASP A 5 -15.29 -13.93 3.41
CA ASP A 5 -16.68 -14.07 3.88
C ASP A 5 -17.44 -12.72 3.81
N LYS A 6 -16.82 -11.65 3.30
CA LYS A 6 -17.46 -10.34 3.14
C LYS A 6 -18.27 -10.29 1.84
N ALA A 7 -19.49 -9.74 1.92
CA ALA A 7 -20.40 -9.64 0.77
C ALA A 7 -19.80 -8.89 -0.44
N PHE A 8 -18.89 -7.95 -0.21
CA PHE A 8 -18.22 -7.19 -1.29
C PHE A 8 -17.04 -7.93 -1.93
N PHE A 9 -16.59 -9.06 -1.38
CA PHE A 9 -15.37 -9.75 -1.81
C PHE A 9 -15.38 -10.19 -3.29
N PRO A 10 -16.47 -10.77 -3.82
CA PRO A 10 -16.53 -11.11 -5.25
C PRO A 10 -16.40 -9.86 -6.15
N GLY A 11 -17.05 -8.76 -5.77
CA GLY A 11 -16.96 -7.49 -6.49
C GLY A 11 -15.56 -6.88 -6.43
N LEU A 12 -14.89 -7.00 -5.29
CA LEU A 12 -13.50 -6.56 -5.12
C LEU A 12 -12.55 -7.32 -6.05
N ILE A 13 -12.66 -8.64 -6.14
CA ILE A 13 -11.85 -9.45 -7.06
C ILE A 13 -12.09 -9.00 -8.51
N ASN A 14 -13.35 -8.92 -8.94
CA ASN A 14 -13.68 -8.52 -10.31
C ASN A 14 -13.13 -7.14 -10.66
N TYR A 15 -13.17 -6.19 -9.71
CA TYR A 15 -12.59 -4.87 -9.91
C TYR A 15 -11.07 -4.91 -10.02
N MET A 16 -10.38 -5.60 -9.12
CA MET A 16 -8.92 -5.68 -9.14
C MET A 16 -8.39 -6.42 -10.39
N LEU A 17 -9.19 -7.31 -10.98
CA LEU A 17 -8.87 -7.99 -12.24
C LEU A 17 -9.23 -7.19 -13.51
N SER A 18 -9.90 -6.05 -13.37
CA SER A 18 -10.42 -5.29 -14.52
C SER A 18 -9.36 -4.49 -15.28
N GLY A 19 -8.12 -4.41 -14.78
CA GLY A 19 -7.04 -3.66 -15.41
C GLY A 19 -5.68 -3.90 -14.78
N PRO A 20 -4.62 -3.31 -15.35
CA PRO A 20 -3.26 -3.43 -14.82
C PRO A 20 -3.12 -2.72 -13.46
N ILE A 21 -2.25 -3.26 -12.61
CA ILE A 21 -1.89 -2.69 -11.31
C ILE A 21 -0.39 -2.40 -11.29
N CYS A 22 -0.01 -1.27 -10.70
CA CYS A 22 1.38 -0.96 -10.39
C CYS A 22 1.71 -1.44 -8.97
N ALA A 23 2.33 -2.63 -8.86
CA ALA A 23 2.82 -3.14 -7.59
C ALA A 23 4.20 -2.54 -7.26
N MET A 24 4.41 -2.14 -6.01
CA MET A 24 5.65 -1.50 -5.55
C MET A 24 6.03 -1.99 -4.16
N VAL A 25 7.33 -1.97 -3.85
CA VAL A 25 7.86 -2.16 -2.49
C VAL A 25 8.62 -0.90 -2.09
N TRP A 26 8.27 -0.34 -0.94
CA TRP A 26 8.93 0.85 -0.37
C TRP A 26 9.65 0.48 0.92
N GLU A 27 10.87 0.99 1.08
CA GLU A 27 11.72 0.73 2.24
C GLU A 27 11.92 2.01 3.07
N GLY A 28 11.94 1.86 4.39
CA GLY A 28 12.26 2.94 5.32
C GLY A 28 11.78 2.67 6.74
N ARG A 29 12.23 3.50 7.68
CA ARG A 29 11.78 3.45 9.08
C ARG A 29 10.27 3.69 9.16
N ASP A 30 9.56 2.78 9.82
CA ASP A 30 8.10 2.80 9.96
C ASP A 30 7.33 2.90 8.62
N ALA A 31 7.91 2.45 7.51
CA ALA A 31 7.36 2.62 6.16
C ALA A 31 5.92 2.09 6.02
N VAL A 32 5.57 0.99 6.69
CA VAL A 32 4.19 0.46 6.68
C VAL A 32 3.22 1.46 7.30
N LYS A 33 3.51 1.94 8.52
CA LYS A 33 2.65 2.89 9.25
C LYS A 33 2.59 4.22 8.51
N THR A 34 3.73 4.77 8.10
CA THR A 34 3.81 6.04 7.39
C THR A 34 3.15 5.96 6.02
N GLY A 35 3.35 4.87 5.29
CA GLY A 35 2.69 4.61 4.01
C GLY A 35 1.17 4.62 4.16
N ARG A 36 0.62 3.93 5.17
CA ARG A 36 -0.82 3.97 5.49
C ARG A 36 -1.32 5.39 5.77
N SER A 37 -0.55 6.20 6.50
CA SER A 37 -0.89 7.61 6.73
C SER A 37 -0.89 8.44 5.43
N ILE A 38 0.06 8.20 4.52
CA ILE A 38 0.12 8.86 3.21
C ILE A 38 -1.07 8.44 2.33
N LEU A 39 -1.49 7.17 2.37
CA LEU A 39 -2.65 6.71 1.61
C LEU A 39 -3.95 7.38 2.10
N GLY A 40 -4.10 7.55 3.41
CA GLY A 40 -5.34 8.00 4.04
C GLY A 40 -6.28 6.85 4.44
N ALA A 41 -7.41 7.21 5.04
CA ALA A 41 -8.40 6.26 5.55
C ALA A 41 -8.96 5.36 4.42
N THR A 42 -9.39 4.13 4.75
CA THR A 42 -9.91 3.18 3.75
C THR A 42 -11.13 3.74 3.02
N ASN A 43 -12.02 4.44 3.73
CA ASN A 43 -13.10 5.23 3.14
C ASN A 43 -12.55 6.63 2.80
N PRO A 44 -12.49 7.03 1.51
CA PRO A 44 -11.98 8.33 1.11
C PRO A 44 -12.67 9.51 1.78
N LEU A 45 -13.98 9.43 2.05
CA LEU A 45 -14.74 10.48 2.75
C LEU A 45 -14.30 10.72 4.20
N ALA A 46 -13.53 9.80 4.78
CA ALA A 46 -12.90 9.94 6.10
C ALA A 46 -11.40 10.27 6.02
N SER A 47 -10.86 10.48 4.81
CA SER A 47 -9.47 10.88 4.60
C SER A 47 -9.32 12.39 4.70
N SER A 48 -8.16 12.85 5.18
CA SER A 48 -7.83 14.28 5.20
C SER A 48 -7.29 14.72 3.84
N PRO A 49 -7.57 15.97 3.38
CA PRO A 49 -6.86 16.54 2.24
C PRO A 49 -5.33 16.47 2.43
N GLY A 50 -4.60 16.19 1.35
CA GLY A 50 -3.16 15.93 1.33
C GLY A 50 -2.77 14.45 1.43
N THR A 51 -3.70 13.54 1.74
CA THR A 51 -3.49 12.10 1.57
C THR A 51 -3.95 11.67 0.18
N ILE A 52 -3.41 10.57 -0.34
CA ILE A 52 -3.75 10.09 -1.70
C ILE A 52 -5.28 9.92 -1.87
N ARG A 53 -5.95 9.29 -0.92
CA ARG A 53 -7.41 9.11 -0.99
C ARG A 53 -8.21 10.39 -0.74
N GLY A 54 -7.69 11.31 0.08
CA GLY A 54 -8.34 12.60 0.32
C GLY A 54 -8.32 13.49 -0.93
N ASP A 55 -7.27 13.39 -1.73
CA ASP A 55 -7.08 14.21 -2.92
C ASP A 55 -7.67 13.58 -4.19
N TYR A 56 -7.71 12.24 -4.28
CA TYR A 56 -7.97 11.54 -5.55
C TYR A 56 -9.10 10.50 -5.52
N ALA A 57 -9.79 10.29 -4.40
CA ALA A 57 -10.84 9.27 -4.30
C ALA A 57 -12.12 9.78 -3.62
N ILE A 58 -13.24 9.14 -3.96
CA ILE A 58 -14.57 9.43 -3.38
C ILE A 58 -15.15 8.14 -2.80
N ASP A 59 -15.25 7.08 -3.62
CA ASP A 59 -15.87 5.82 -3.22
C ASP A 59 -14.88 4.84 -2.58
N VAL A 60 -15.33 4.15 -1.52
CA VAL A 60 -14.52 3.11 -0.84
C VAL A 60 -14.10 1.96 -1.77
N GLY A 61 -14.95 1.60 -2.73
CA GLY A 61 -14.65 0.57 -3.74
C GLY A 61 -13.79 1.06 -4.91
N ARG A 62 -13.45 2.35 -4.96
CA ARG A 62 -12.60 3.01 -5.96
C ARG A 62 -11.57 3.91 -5.28
N ASN A 63 -10.96 3.42 -4.20
CA ASN A 63 -10.08 4.20 -3.34
C ASN A 63 -8.60 4.26 -3.80
N VAL A 64 -8.36 4.05 -5.10
CA VAL A 64 -7.11 4.28 -5.85
C VAL A 64 -5.89 3.42 -5.49
N CYS A 65 -5.64 3.15 -4.21
CA CYS A 65 -4.39 2.55 -3.75
C CYS A 65 -4.60 1.47 -2.68
N HIS A 66 -3.68 0.49 -2.63
CA HIS A 66 -3.53 -0.50 -1.56
C HIS A 66 -2.25 -0.25 -0.78
N GLY A 67 -2.23 -0.67 0.49
CA GLY A 67 -1.02 -0.68 1.32
C GLY A 67 -1.22 -1.57 2.54
N SER A 68 -0.22 -2.39 2.83
CA SER A 68 -0.23 -3.38 3.92
C SER A 68 -0.53 -2.72 5.27
N ASP A 69 -1.23 -3.44 6.14
CA ASP A 69 -1.72 -2.90 7.42
C ASP A 69 -0.75 -3.14 8.61
N SER A 70 0.25 -3.98 8.41
CA SER A 70 1.21 -4.40 9.42
C SER A 70 2.49 -4.92 8.75
N VAL A 71 3.60 -4.93 9.50
CA VAL A 71 4.89 -5.44 9.00
C VAL A 71 4.78 -6.92 8.60
N GLU A 72 4.03 -7.72 9.36
CA GLU A 72 3.85 -9.14 9.06
C GLU A 72 3.02 -9.38 7.80
N ASN A 73 1.97 -8.57 7.56
CA ASN A 73 1.23 -8.67 6.30
C ASN A 73 2.02 -8.09 5.12
N ALA A 74 2.83 -7.05 5.34
CA ALA A 74 3.74 -6.55 4.31
C ALA A 74 4.71 -7.63 3.82
N LYS A 75 5.33 -8.39 4.72
CA LYS A 75 6.19 -9.53 4.34
C LYS A 75 5.46 -10.56 3.48
N LYS A 76 4.23 -10.93 3.86
CA LYS A 76 3.40 -11.89 3.10
C LYS A 76 3.03 -11.34 1.72
N GLU A 77 2.64 -10.07 1.64
CA GLU A 77 2.25 -9.42 0.39
C GLU A 77 3.46 -9.27 -0.55
N ILE A 78 4.62 -8.85 -0.05
CA ILE A 78 5.86 -8.77 -0.85
C ILE A 78 6.18 -10.13 -1.46
N ALA A 79 6.17 -11.20 -0.64
CA ALA A 79 6.45 -12.56 -1.11
C ALA A 79 5.38 -13.11 -2.08
N LEU A 80 4.16 -12.57 -2.05
CA LEU A 80 3.08 -12.94 -2.97
C LEU A 80 3.26 -12.29 -4.35
N TRP A 81 3.64 -11.01 -4.38
CA TRP A 81 3.68 -10.21 -5.62
C TRP A 81 5.03 -10.23 -6.33
N PHE A 82 6.13 -10.42 -5.60
CA PHE A 82 7.50 -10.34 -6.11
C PHE A 82 8.25 -11.64 -5.85
N LYS A 83 9.03 -12.08 -6.84
CA LYS A 83 9.90 -13.25 -6.74
C LYS A 83 11.23 -12.87 -6.08
N GLU A 84 11.96 -13.90 -5.67
CA GLU A 84 13.35 -13.75 -5.29
C GLU A 84 14.15 -13.15 -6.47
N GLY A 85 14.86 -12.04 -6.22
CA GLY A 85 15.61 -11.30 -7.22
C GLY A 85 14.89 -10.09 -7.85
N ASP A 86 13.58 -9.94 -7.68
CA ASP A 86 12.85 -8.76 -8.19
C ASP A 86 13.14 -7.49 -7.35
N LEU A 87 13.54 -7.67 -6.08
CA LEU A 87 13.86 -6.57 -5.18
C LEU A 87 15.28 -6.05 -5.40
N VAL A 88 15.38 -4.82 -5.87
CA VAL A 88 16.67 -4.15 -6.12
C VAL A 88 17.28 -3.67 -4.81
N GLN A 89 18.50 -4.14 -4.52
CA GLN A 89 19.28 -3.71 -3.36
C GLN A 89 20.20 -2.54 -3.74
N TRP A 90 20.05 -1.41 -3.07
CA TRP A 90 20.87 -0.21 -3.30
C TRP A 90 20.86 0.69 -2.06
N LYS A 91 21.90 1.52 -1.90
CA LYS A 91 21.94 2.55 -0.84
C LYS A 91 21.63 3.91 -1.46
N SER A 92 20.64 4.61 -0.92
CA SER A 92 20.31 5.97 -1.36
C SER A 92 21.45 6.94 -1.09
N ALA A 93 21.77 7.78 -2.08
CA ALA A 93 22.72 8.87 -1.91
C ALA A 93 22.26 9.90 -0.86
N ALA A 94 20.96 9.94 -0.56
CA ALA A 94 20.37 10.80 0.47
C ALA A 94 20.22 10.10 1.84
N PHE A 95 20.66 8.85 1.99
CA PHE A 95 20.38 8.03 3.18
C PHE A 95 20.78 8.73 4.49
N ASP A 96 22.02 9.21 4.57
CA ASP A 96 22.58 9.83 5.78
C ASP A 96 22.01 11.25 6.02
N TRP A 97 21.30 11.83 5.05
CA TRP A 97 20.58 13.11 5.20
C TRP A 97 19.14 12.94 5.71
N ILE A 98 18.55 11.77 5.46
CA ILE A 98 17.19 11.43 5.87
C ILE A 98 17.19 10.77 7.26
N TYR A 99 18.21 9.96 7.56
CA TYR A 99 18.30 9.22 8.82
C TYR A 99 19.49 9.68 9.66
N GLU A 100 19.22 10.14 10.88
CA GLU A 100 20.27 10.47 11.86
C GLU A 100 21.11 9.25 12.27
N LYS A 101 20.49 8.06 12.27
CA LYS A 101 21.12 6.78 12.61
C LYS A 101 20.58 5.70 11.69
N ALA A 102 21.49 4.88 11.14
CA ALA A 102 21.17 3.65 10.42
C ALA A 102 20.47 2.64 11.34
#